data_AF-A0A127M0V1-F1
#
_entry.id   AF-A0A127M0V1-F1
#
_cell.length_a   1.000
_cell.length_b   1.000
_cell.length_c   1.000
_cell.angle_alpha   90.00
_cell.angle_beta   90.00
_cell.angle_gamma   90.00
#
_symmetry.space_group_name_H-M   'P 1'
#
loop_
_entity.id
_entity.type
_entity.pdbx_description
1 polymer ?
#
loop_
_entity_poly.entity_id
_entity_poly.type
_entity_poly.pdbx_seq_one_letter_code
_entity_poly.pdbx_strand_id
1 'polypeptide(L)'
;MGPSFDWLFSGCIARIWEWFYMKQALYFGVLSVLLAGCSQFKTNKQTAPIPINLESHVQALDENAQAEDVPTPTPKIITSNSRTMLLGKWYGIRKTNNGGQKEWLTERSADGTYRVDFRFTAKNGDVRTQSEVGFWGVSGGTYFRIFRGWITIEGMKPADPTKADHYDAYAIQSLNDTYFSYKHVNREHVYTVKKMPADFRLPLNVKSESDEPLTFSF
;
A
#
# COMPACT_ATOMS: atom_id res chain seq x y z
N MET A 1 -7.36 -62.84 42.80
CA MET A 1 -7.36 -61.73 43.77
C MET A 1 -7.14 -60.45 42.99
N GLY A 2 -8.20 -59.69 42.75
CA GLY A 2 -8.14 -58.29 42.34
C GLY A 2 -8.61 -57.41 43.51
N PRO A 3 -8.67 -56.09 43.32
CA PRO A 3 -10.02 -55.56 43.25
C PRO A 3 -10.28 -54.71 42.01
N SER A 4 -11.39 -55.06 41.39
CA SER A 4 -12.23 -54.23 40.53
C SER A 4 -12.86 -53.09 41.32
N PHE A 5 -13.09 -51.94 40.68
CA PHE A 5 -14.11 -50.99 41.13
C PHE A 5 -14.85 -50.45 39.90
N ASP A 6 -15.89 -51.18 39.50
CA ASP A 6 -17.05 -50.64 38.79
C ASP A 6 -18.12 -50.38 39.86
N TRP A 7 -18.63 -49.14 39.93
CA TRP A 7 -20.05 -48.90 40.25
C TRP A 7 -20.52 -47.62 39.55
N LEU A 8 -21.51 -47.85 38.71
CA LEU A 8 -22.48 -46.94 38.13
C LEU A 8 -23.07 -45.97 39.17
N PHE A 9 -23.20 -44.69 38.79
CA PHE A 9 -24.45 -43.97 39.01
C PHE A 9 -24.76 -43.11 37.78
N SER A 10 -25.88 -43.46 37.17
CA SER A 10 -26.55 -42.77 36.08
C SER A 10 -27.48 -41.69 36.66
N GLY A 11 -27.55 -40.54 35.98
CA GLY A 11 -28.79 -39.78 35.84
C GLY A 11 -29.02 -38.57 36.75
N CYS A 12 -29.55 -37.51 36.11
CA CYS A 12 -30.12 -36.27 36.65
C CYS A 12 -29.07 -35.22 37.08
N ILE A 13 -28.92 -34.04 36.47
CA ILE A 13 -29.90 -33.14 35.85
C ILE A 13 -29.15 -32.19 34.89
N ALA A 14 -29.69 -32.05 33.68
CA ALA A 14 -29.39 -30.96 32.79
C ALA A 14 -29.68 -29.60 33.45
N ARG A 15 -28.71 -28.68 33.47
CA ARG A 15 -28.92 -27.22 33.55
C ARG A 15 -27.57 -26.49 33.47
N ILE A 16 -27.60 -25.30 32.88
CA ILE A 16 -26.46 -24.37 32.67
C ILE A 16 -25.75 -24.57 31.32
N TRP A 17 -26.53 -24.83 30.27
CA TRP A 17 -26.49 -23.95 29.09
C TRP A 17 -27.40 -22.76 29.38
N GLU A 18 -27.08 -21.58 28.84
CA GLU A 18 -27.64 -20.26 29.16
C GLU A 18 -27.02 -19.55 30.38
N TRP A 19 -25.77 -19.11 30.21
CA TRP A 19 -25.26 -17.94 30.91
C TRP A 19 -25.33 -16.74 29.96
N PHE A 20 -26.54 -16.17 29.90
CA PHE A 20 -26.84 -14.76 29.65
C PHE A 20 -26.30 -14.12 28.36
N TYR A 21 -26.88 -14.55 27.23
CA TYR A 21 -27.33 -13.61 26.21
C TYR A 21 -28.61 -12.93 26.72
N MET A 22 -28.81 -11.65 26.41
CA MET A 22 -30.10 -10.92 26.53
C MET A 22 -30.45 -10.32 27.91
N LYS A 23 -30.01 -9.07 28.17
CA LYS A 23 -30.78 -8.05 28.93
C LYS A 23 -30.15 -6.65 28.80
N GLN A 24 -30.63 -5.86 27.83
CA GLN A 24 -31.06 -4.46 28.00
C GLN A 24 -31.46 -3.89 26.63
N ALA A 25 -32.70 -4.17 26.24
CA ALA A 25 -33.45 -3.38 25.28
C ALA A 25 -34.43 -2.54 26.08
N LEU A 26 -34.21 -1.21 26.16
CA LEU A 26 -35.21 -0.19 26.50
C LEU A 26 -34.52 1.18 26.54
N TYR A 27 -34.42 1.85 25.39
CA TYR A 27 -34.42 3.33 25.31
C TYR A 27 -34.99 3.72 23.93
N PHE A 28 -36.32 3.74 23.86
CA PHE A 28 -37.09 4.44 22.84
C PHE A 28 -37.79 5.61 23.54
N GLY A 29 -37.61 6.84 23.07
CA GLY A 29 -38.28 8.01 23.64
C GLY A 29 -37.81 9.38 23.14
N VAL A 30 -38.17 9.71 21.90
CA VAL A 30 -38.63 11.03 21.40
C VAL A 30 -37.83 12.30 21.70
N LEU A 31 -37.27 12.93 20.64
CA LEU A 31 -37.43 14.38 20.45
C LEU A 31 -37.41 14.74 18.95
N SER A 32 -38.59 15.05 18.40
CA SER A 32 -38.80 15.70 17.11
C SER A 32 -39.42 17.07 17.34
N VAL A 33 -38.78 18.14 16.87
CA VAL A 33 -39.38 19.44 16.51
C VAL A 33 -38.50 20.01 15.39
N LEU A 34 -38.90 19.84 14.12
CA LEU A 34 -39.55 20.82 13.24
C LEU A 34 -38.70 22.08 12.94
N LEU A 35 -38.30 22.20 11.67
CA LEU A 35 -38.50 23.40 10.87
C LEU A 35 -38.46 23.02 9.38
N ALA A 36 -39.65 22.86 8.81
CA ALA A 36 -39.91 22.89 7.38
C ALA A 36 -40.20 24.35 7.00
N GLY A 37 -39.44 24.89 6.04
CA GLY A 37 -39.72 26.14 5.35
C GLY A 37 -39.95 25.86 3.87
N CYS A 38 -41.15 26.19 3.39
CA CYS A 38 -41.69 25.87 2.07
C CYS A 38 -40.93 26.49 0.87
N SER A 39 -40.72 25.65 -0.14
CA SER A 39 -41.07 25.81 -1.57
C SER A 39 -41.10 27.23 -2.18
N GLN A 40 -40.30 27.42 -3.24
CA GLN A 40 -40.83 27.88 -4.53
C GLN A 40 -40.15 27.14 -5.69
N PHE A 41 -40.96 26.40 -6.43
CA PHE A 41 -40.68 25.87 -7.76
C PHE A 41 -40.40 27.00 -8.76
N LYS A 42 -39.40 26.82 -9.62
CA LYS A 42 -39.48 27.27 -11.02
C LYS A 42 -38.99 26.16 -11.93
N THR A 43 -39.96 25.40 -12.43
CA THR A 43 -39.85 24.67 -13.70
C THR A 43 -39.70 25.72 -14.80
N ASN A 44 -38.61 25.70 -15.56
CA ASN A 44 -38.62 26.33 -16.88
C ASN A 44 -38.38 25.28 -17.95
N LYS A 45 -39.23 25.38 -18.96
CA LYS A 45 -39.50 24.41 -20.00
C LYS A 45 -38.29 24.22 -20.91
N GLN A 46 -38.19 22.98 -21.38
CA GLN A 46 -37.49 22.63 -22.60
C GLN A 46 -38.11 23.34 -23.81
N THR A 47 -37.26 23.98 -24.62
CA THR A 47 -37.55 24.25 -26.04
C THR A 47 -36.34 23.77 -26.84
N ALA A 48 -36.64 22.98 -27.86
CA ALA A 48 -35.71 22.38 -28.81
C ALA A 48 -35.11 23.43 -29.77
N PRO A 49 -34.15 23.06 -30.65
CA PRO A 49 -33.15 23.92 -31.27
C PRO A 49 -33.68 24.67 -32.51
N ILE A 50 -32.84 25.53 -33.14
CA ILE A 50 -32.80 25.97 -34.57
C ILE A 50 -32.13 27.38 -34.62
N PRO A 51 -31.33 27.78 -35.64
CA PRO A 51 -30.24 27.12 -36.36
C PRO A 51 -28.96 28.02 -36.40
N ILE A 52 -27.94 27.55 -37.10
CA ILE A 52 -26.75 28.32 -37.51
C ILE A 52 -27.19 29.50 -38.41
N ASN A 53 -26.72 30.72 -38.14
CA ASN A 53 -26.50 31.69 -39.20
C ASN A 53 -25.17 32.43 -39.01
N LEU A 54 -24.47 32.53 -40.13
CA LEU A 54 -23.14 33.07 -40.35
C LEU A 54 -23.29 34.56 -40.71
N GLU A 55 -22.31 35.34 -40.27
CA GLU A 55 -21.96 36.72 -40.66
C GLU A 55 -22.49 37.95 -39.87
N SER A 56 -21.48 38.79 -39.61
CA SER A 56 -21.46 40.22 -39.28
C SER A 56 -21.99 40.68 -37.91
N HIS A 57 -21.11 40.64 -36.92
CA HIS A 57 -20.86 41.83 -36.09
C HIS A 57 -19.38 41.91 -35.73
N VAL A 58 -18.65 42.71 -36.50
CA VAL A 58 -17.35 43.24 -36.12
C VAL A 58 -17.62 44.43 -35.19
N GLN A 59 -17.31 44.31 -33.90
CA GLN A 59 -16.96 45.48 -33.10
C GLN A 59 -16.22 45.13 -31.81
N ALA A 60 -15.12 45.88 -31.65
CA ALA A 60 -14.33 46.13 -30.46
C ALA A 60 -13.50 44.97 -29.91
N LEU A 61 -12.21 45.03 -30.28
CA LEU A 61 -11.08 44.43 -29.57
C LEU A 61 -11.15 44.83 -28.08
N ASP A 62 -11.40 43.85 -27.21
CA ASP A 62 -11.03 43.97 -25.80
C ASP A 62 -9.54 43.64 -25.69
N GLU A 63 -8.76 44.69 -25.59
CA GLU A 63 -7.31 44.68 -25.45
C GLU A 63 -6.96 44.39 -23.99
N ASN A 64 -7.25 43.17 -23.52
CA ASN A 64 -6.75 42.63 -22.23
C ASN A 64 -6.86 41.10 -22.13
N ALA A 65 -6.64 40.38 -23.24
CA ALA A 65 -6.35 38.95 -23.17
C ALA A 65 -4.89 38.75 -22.72
N GLN A 66 -4.67 38.73 -21.41
CA GLN A 66 -3.49 38.06 -20.86
C GLN A 66 -3.51 36.63 -21.39
N ALA A 67 -2.48 36.27 -22.16
CA ALA A 67 -2.26 34.91 -22.60
C ALA A 67 -2.12 34.02 -21.35
N GLU A 68 -3.20 33.32 -20.99
CA GLU A 68 -3.07 32.19 -20.08
C GLU A 68 -2.19 31.17 -20.79
N ASP A 69 -0.95 31.07 -20.32
CA ASP A 69 -0.03 29.98 -20.56
C ASP A 69 -0.77 28.67 -20.33
N VAL A 70 -1.27 28.04 -21.41
CA VAL A 70 -1.90 26.73 -21.36
C VAL A 70 -0.81 25.78 -20.87
N PRO A 71 -0.85 25.32 -19.61
CA PRO A 71 0.20 24.46 -19.11
C PRO A 71 0.13 23.21 -19.96
N THR A 72 1.25 22.86 -20.59
CA THR A 72 1.42 21.58 -21.28
C THR A 72 0.80 20.49 -20.41
N PRO A 73 -0.18 19.70 -20.89
CA PRO A 73 -0.89 18.74 -20.05
C PRO A 73 0.11 17.73 -19.53
N THR A 74 0.57 17.95 -18.31
CA THR A 74 1.41 16.99 -17.61
C THR A 74 0.54 15.74 -17.46
N PRO A 75 0.97 14.56 -17.92
CA PRO A 75 0.15 13.35 -17.85
C PRO A 75 -0.34 13.18 -16.41
N LYS A 76 -1.65 13.35 -16.20
CA LYS A 76 -2.22 13.32 -14.87
C LYS A 76 -2.08 11.89 -14.34
N ILE A 77 -1.23 11.70 -13.34
CA ILE A 77 -1.04 10.39 -12.70
C ILE A 77 -2.32 10.02 -11.96
N ILE A 78 -3.09 9.10 -12.55
CA ILE A 78 -4.33 8.60 -11.96
C ILE A 78 -3.99 7.55 -10.89
N THR A 79 -4.30 7.84 -9.63
CA THR A 79 -3.98 7.00 -8.47
C THR A 79 -4.39 5.53 -8.64
N SER A 80 -5.61 5.27 -9.10
CA SER A 80 -6.12 3.89 -9.27
C SER A 80 -5.32 3.10 -10.30
N ASN A 81 -5.02 3.71 -11.45
CA ASN A 81 -4.21 3.07 -12.50
C ASN A 81 -2.80 2.77 -12.00
N SER A 82 -2.13 3.75 -11.39
CA SER A 82 -0.79 3.56 -10.84
C SER A 82 -0.75 2.47 -9.76
N ARG A 83 -1.77 2.40 -8.90
CA ARG A 83 -1.87 1.34 -7.89
C ARG A 83 -1.92 -0.05 -8.54
N THR A 84 -2.76 -0.24 -9.55
CA THR A 84 -2.85 -1.52 -10.29
C THR A 84 -1.54 -1.88 -10.97
N MET A 85 -0.91 -0.93 -11.67
CA MET A 85 0.36 -1.17 -12.38
C MET A 85 1.50 -1.57 -11.45
N LEU A 86 1.53 -1.03 -10.23
CA LEU A 86 2.60 -1.28 -9.26
C LEU A 86 2.51 -2.62 -8.54
N LEU A 87 1.43 -3.41 -8.71
CA LEU A 87 1.33 -4.75 -8.12
C LEU A 87 2.43 -5.69 -8.58
N GLY A 88 2.72 -6.75 -7.83
CA GLY A 88 3.73 -7.75 -8.19
C GLY A 88 5.17 -7.27 -8.00
N LYS A 89 6.09 -7.83 -8.81
CA LYS A 89 7.53 -7.76 -8.56
C LYS A 89 8.27 -6.72 -9.40
N TRP A 90 9.17 -6.00 -8.74
CA TRP A 90 9.96 -4.94 -9.33
C TRP A 90 11.41 -5.02 -8.84
N TYR A 91 12.35 -5.18 -9.77
CA TYR A 91 13.77 -5.31 -9.49
C TYR A 91 14.53 -4.03 -9.81
N GLY A 92 15.38 -3.60 -8.90
CA GLY A 92 16.32 -2.50 -9.08
C GLY A 92 17.73 -2.86 -8.71
N ILE A 93 18.67 -2.12 -9.30
CA ILE A 93 20.11 -2.28 -9.14
C ILE A 93 20.77 -0.91 -9.18
N ARG A 94 21.73 -0.66 -8.30
CA ARG A 94 22.52 0.58 -8.27
C ARG A 94 23.92 0.30 -7.74
N LYS A 95 24.94 0.88 -8.39
CA LYS A 95 26.30 0.89 -7.84
C LYS A 95 26.36 1.83 -6.64
N THR A 96 27.05 1.41 -5.58
CA THR A 96 27.30 2.27 -4.41
C THR A 96 28.53 3.14 -4.66
N ASN A 97 28.62 4.27 -3.97
CA ASN A 97 29.74 5.21 -4.11
C ASN A 97 31.10 4.55 -3.77
N ASN A 98 31.09 3.49 -2.96
CA ASN A 98 32.29 2.77 -2.53
C ASN A 98 32.70 1.64 -3.50
N GLY A 99 32.10 1.59 -4.69
CA GLY A 99 32.39 0.58 -5.72
C GLY A 99 31.68 -0.77 -5.51
N GLY A 100 30.76 -0.85 -4.55
CA GLY A 100 29.88 -2.00 -4.39
C GLY A 100 28.61 -1.88 -5.22
N GLN A 101 27.64 -2.75 -4.92
CA GLN A 101 26.36 -2.85 -5.62
C GLN A 101 25.24 -3.09 -4.61
N LYS A 102 24.12 -2.40 -4.80
CA LYS A 102 22.87 -2.62 -4.10
C LYS A 102 21.82 -3.08 -5.11
N GLU A 103 21.17 -4.18 -4.81
CA GLU A 103 20.03 -4.70 -5.55
C GLU A 103 18.84 -4.81 -4.61
N TRP A 104 17.64 -4.66 -5.17
CA TRP A 104 16.41 -4.83 -4.42
C TRP A 104 15.31 -5.41 -5.29
N LEU A 105 14.53 -6.32 -4.73
CA LEU A 105 13.32 -6.87 -5.33
C LEU A 105 12.15 -6.50 -4.43
N THR A 106 11.28 -5.63 -4.92
CA THR A 106 10.05 -5.24 -4.22
C THR A 106 8.88 -6.03 -4.75
N GLU A 107 8.14 -6.68 -3.87
CA GLU A 107 6.86 -7.32 -4.16
C GLU A 107 5.75 -6.55 -3.45
N ARG A 108 4.71 -6.19 -4.21
CA ARG A 108 3.55 -5.43 -3.71
C ARG A 108 2.28 -6.23 -3.91
N SER A 109 1.60 -6.51 -2.80
CA SER A 109 0.33 -7.23 -2.77
C SER A 109 -0.86 -6.29 -2.88
N ALA A 110 -1.98 -6.79 -3.40
CA ALA A 110 -3.20 -6.01 -3.58
C ALA A 110 -3.82 -5.53 -2.26
N ASP A 111 -3.60 -6.28 -1.17
CA ASP A 111 -4.03 -5.97 0.20
C ASP A 111 -3.28 -4.77 0.83
N GLY A 112 -2.30 -4.19 0.13
CA GLY A 112 -1.51 -3.07 0.62
C GLY A 112 -0.27 -3.47 1.42
N THR A 113 0.07 -4.75 1.51
CA THR A 113 1.35 -5.20 2.07
C THR A 113 2.45 -5.23 1.01
N TYR A 114 3.70 -5.02 1.45
CA TYR A 114 4.87 -5.19 0.61
C TYR A 114 5.95 -6.02 1.32
N ARG A 115 6.80 -6.62 0.49
CA ARG A 115 8.10 -7.17 0.89
C ARG A 115 9.18 -6.58 0.00
N VAL A 116 10.34 -6.23 0.58
CA VAL A 116 11.55 -5.94 -0.19
C VAL A 116 12.67 -6.85 0.26
N ASP A 117 13.26 -7.57 -0.68
CA ASP A 117 14.52 -8.27 -0.47
C ASP A 117 15.66 -7.42 -1.01
N PHE A 118 16.68 -7.18 -0.20
CA PHE A 118 17.89 -6.46 -0.55
C PHE A 118 19.08 -7.42 -0.65
N ARG A 119 19.94 -7.17 -1.63
CA ARG A 119 21.27 -7.76 -1.73
C ARG A 119 22.30 -6.64 -1.85
N PHE A 120 23.32 -6.69 -1.01
CA PHE A 120 24.43 -5.75 -1.07
C PHE A 120 25.72 -6.53 -1.31
N THR A 121 26.40 -6.21 -2.40
CA THR A 121 27.72 -6.75 -2.74
C THR A 121 28.75 -5.65 -2.49
N ALA A 122 29.68 -5.91 -1.59
CA ALA A 122 30.81 -5.03 -1.34
C ALA A 122 31.83 -5.10 -2.47
N LYS A 123 32.77 -4.14 -2.51
CA LYS A 123 33.83 -4.08 -3.54
C LYS A 123 34.71 -5.33 -3.57
N ASN A 124 34.91 -5.97 -2.42
CA ASN A 124 35.69 -7.21 -2.27
C ASN A 124 34.87 -8.48 -2.61
N GLY A 125 33.61 -8.34 -3.04
CA GLY A 125 32.73 -9.46 -3.36
C GLY A 125 31.90 -10.00 -2.19
N ASP A 126 32.07 -9.48 -0.96
CA ASP A 126 31.25 -9.92 0.16
C ASP A 126 29.79 -9.55 -0.05
N VAL A 127 28.91 -10.53 0.19
CA VAL A 127 27.46 -10.38 0.00
C VAL A 127 26.77 -10.40 1.36
N ARG A 128 25.88 -9.43 1.57
CA ARG A 128 24.90 -9.44 2.66
C ARG A 128 23.49 -9.29 2.11
N THR A 129 22.52 -9.93 2.76
CA THR A 129 21.10 -9.85 2.40
C THR A 129 20.27 -9.34 3.56
N GLN A 130 19.11 -8.76 3.26
CA GLN A 130 18.17 -8.27 4.26
C GLN A 130 16.78 -8.22 3.63
N SER A 131 15.75 -8.57 4.40
CA SER A 131 14.37 -8.50 3.94
C SER A 131 13.54 -7.62 4.87
N GLU A 132 12.71 -6.76 4.27
CA GLU A 132 11.84 -5.79 4.94
C GLU A 132 10.40 -6.02 4.54
N VAL A 133 9.47 -5.77 5.47
CA VAL A 133 8.03 -5.83 5.24
C VAL A 133 7.32 -4.61 5.79
N GLY A 134 6.15 -4.34 5.24
CA GLY A 134 5.30 -3.24 5.71
C GLY A 134 4.10 -2.99 4.81
N PHE A 135 3.61 -1.75 4.84
CA PHE A 135 2.48 -1.31 4.04
C PHE A 135 2.92 -0.37 2.92
N TRP A 136 2.19 -0.37 1.81
CA TRP A 136 2.44 0.53 0.68
C TRP A 136 1.15 1.11 0.13
N GLY A 137 1.28 2.26 -0.51
CA GLY A 137 0.17 2.90 -1.20
C GLY A 137 0.62 3.89 -2.26
N VAL A 138 -0.37 4.42 -2.97
CA VAL A 138 -0.18 5.48 -3.97
C VAL A 138 -1.31 6.48 -3.78
N SER A 139 -0.99 7.77 -3.82
CA SER A 139 -1.98 8.86 -3.84
C SER A 139 -1.37 10.09 -4.49
N GLY A 140 -2.11 10.74 -5.41
CA GLY A 140 -1.71 12.03 -5.98
C GLY A 140 -0.32 12.03 -6.64
N GLY A 141 0.03 10.95 -7.34
CA GLY A 141 1.36 10.79 -7.94
C GLY A 141 2.48 10.48 -6.94
N THR A 142 2.16 10.27 -5.66
CA THR A 142 3.11 9.87 -4.61
C THR A 142 2.95 8.38 -4.32
N TYR A 143 4.03 7.62 -4.46
CA TYR A 143 4.18 6.26 -3.96
C TYR A 143 4.82 6.31 -2.58
N PHE A 144 4.25 5.60 -1.59
CA PHE A 144 4.78 5.59 -0.23
C PHE A 144 4.88 4.18 0.33
N ARG A 145 5.83 4.00 1.26
CA ARG A 145 6.03 2.79 2.03
C ARG A 145 6.10 3.12 3.51
N ILE A 146 5.50 2.24 4.29
CA ILE A 146 5.56 2.28 5.74
C ILE A 146 6.22 1.00 6.21
N PHE A 147 7.46 1.10 6.64
CA PHE A 147 8.26 0.00 7.13
C PHE A 147 7.73 -0.48 8.49
N ARG A 148 7.54 -1.80 8.64
CA ARG A 148 6.99 -2.41 9.86
C ARG A 148 7.90 -3.44 10.50
N GLY A 149 8.91 -3.94 9.80
CA GLY A 149 9.86 -4.85 10.39
C GLY A 149 10.70 -5.63 9.38
N TRP A 150 11.64 -6.40 9.93
CA TRP A 150 12.54 -7.26 9.18
C TRP A 150 12.01 -8.68 9.16
N ILE A 151 12.24 -9.41 8.06
CA ILE A 151 12.11 -10.85 8.05
C ILE A 151 13.45 -11.44 8.49
N THR A 152 13.43 -12.27 9.53
CA THR A 152 14.57 -13.05 10.04
C THR A 152 14.25 -14.54 9.98
N ILE A 153 15.24 -15.37 10.32
CA ILE A 153 15.07 -16.83 10.44
C ILE A 153 14.05 -17.21 11.54
N GLU A 154 13.90 -16.37 12.56
CA GLU A 154 12.97 -16.54 13.68
C GLU A 154 11.59 -15.95 13.40
N GLY A 155 11.38 -15.39 12.20
CA GLY A 155 10.13 -14.74 11.79
C GLY A 155 10.26 -13.22 11.66
N MET A 156 9.16 -12.50 11.82
CA MET A 156 9.16 -11.05 11.68
C MET A 156 9.68 -10.37 12.95
N LYS A 157 10.77 -9.62 12.86
CA LYS A 157 11.21 -8.68 13.90
C LYS A 157 10.55 -7.32 13.67
N PRO A 158 9.65 -6.85 14.57
CA PRO A 158 8.97 -5.57 14.39
C PRO A 158 9.93 -4.39 14.50
N ALA A 159 9.63 -3.31 13.78
CA ALA A 159 10.31 -2.03 13.87
C ALA A 159 9.54 -1.06 14.78
N ASP A 160 10.24 -0.08 15.35
CA ASP A 160 9.63 0.98 16.17
C ASP A 160 8.81 1.94 15.29
N PRO A 161 7.47 1.95 15.38
CA PRO A 161 6.62 2.75 14.50
C PRO A 161 6.72 4.26 14.75
N THR A 162 7.39 4.70 15.83
CA THR A 162 7.57 6.12 16.17
C THR A 162 8.72 6.78 15.41
N LYS A 163 9.57 6.00 14.73
CA LYS A 163 10.68 6.51 13.93
C LYS A 163 10.18 7.07 12.59
N ALA A 164 10.33 8.37 12.40
CA ALA A 164 9.93 9.05 11.16
C ALA A 164 10.63 8.50 9.91
N ASP A 165 11.86 8.02 10.03
CA ASP A 165 12.62 7.41 8.93
C ASP A 165 12.04 6.08 8.42
N HIS A 166 11.01 5.53 9.06
CA HIS A 166 10.29 4.32 8.60
C HIS A 166 9.17 4.63 7.60
N TYR A 167 9.00 5.90 7.24
CA TYR A 167 7.96 6.37 6.34
C TYR A 167 8.62 7.01 5.12
N ASP A 168 8.76 6.24 4.05
CA ASP A 168 9.33 6.74 2.79
C ASP A 168 8.21 7.23 1.86
N ALA A 169 8.39 8.42 1.29
CA ALA A 169 7.56 8.97 0.24
C ALA A 169 8.38 9.24 -1.02
N TYR A 170 7.82 8.90 -2.18
CA TYR A 170 8.45 9.03 -3.48
C TYR A 170 7.48 9.65 -4.49
N ALA A 171 7.94 10.67 -5.21
CA ALA A 171 7.24 11.16 -6.39
C ALA A 171 7.42 10.19 -7.55
N ILE A 172 6.32 9.74 -8.16
CA ILE A 172 6.33 8.94 -9.38
C ILE A 172 6.81 9.82 -10.53
N GLN A 173 7.93 9.45 -11.16
CA GLN A 173 8.50 10.19 -12.30
C GLN A 173 7.98 9.61 -13.63
N SER A 174 7.96 8.28 -13.74
CA SER A 174 7.36 7.58 -14.87
C SER A 174 6.95 6.17 -14.47
N LEU A 175 5.87 5.66 -15.05
CA LEU A 175 5.35 4.34 -14.77
C LEU A 175 4.70 3.76 -16.02
N ASN A 176 5.20 2.61 -16.47
CA ASN A 176 4.57 1.77 -17.50
C ASN A 176 4.55 0.30 -17.04
N ASP A 177 4.19 -0.62 -17.91
CA ASP A 177 4.10 -2.07 -17.62
C ASP A 177 5.47 -2.72 -17.35
N THR A 178 6.55 -2.08 -17.79
CA THR A 178 7.91 -2.63 -17.81
C THR A 178 8.83 -1.92 -16.83
N TYR A 179 8.72 -0.60 -16.71
CA TYR A 179 9.61 0.26 -15.93
C TYR A 179 8.84 1.19 -15.01
N PHE A 180 9.43 1.42 -13.84
CA PHE A 180 8.94 2.38 -12.85
C PHE A 180 10.11 3.23 -12.36
N SER A 181 10.01 4.54 -12.57
CA SER A 181 10.95 5.54 -12.07
C SER A 181 10.30 6.39 -10.99
N TYR A 182 10.99 6.58 -9.87
CA TYR A 182 10.50 7.33 -8.73
C TYR A 182 11.63 8.06 -8.00
N LYS A 183 11.34 9.28 -7.53
CA LYS A 183 12.28 10.15 -6.81
C LYS A 183 11.90 10.23 -5.35
N HIS A 184 12.85 9.98 -4.44
CA HIS A 184 12.64 10.19 -3.02
C HIS A 184 12.39 11.67 -2.73
N VAL A 185 11.32 11.98 -1.99
CA VAL A 185 10.89 13.38 -1.76
C VAL A 185 11.98 14.20 -1.05
N ASN A 186 12.63 13.65 -0.02
CA ASN A 186 13.64 14.37 0.78
C ASN A 186 15.11 14.16 0.39
N ARG A 187 15.45 13.07 -0.34
CA ARG A 187 16.84 12.62 -0.52
C ARG A 187 17.36 12.78 -1.94
N GLU A 188 16.55 13.38 -2.81
CA GLU A 188 16.78 13.60 -4.25
C GLU A 188 17.15 12.37 -5.10
N HIS A 189 17.25 11.20 -4.49
CA HIS A 189 17.58 9.96 -5.19
C HIS A 189 16.45 9.54 -6.11
N VAL A 190 16.80 9.35 -7.39
CA VAL A 190 15.94 8.71 -8.39
C VAL A 190 16.28 7.22 -8.47
N TYR A 191 15.24 6.41 -8.53
CA TYR A 191 15.32 4.96 -8.64
C TYR A 191 14.55 4.53 -9.88
N THR A 192 15.14 3.64 -10.66
CA THR A 192 14.47 2.97 -11.78
C THR A 192 14.47 1.48 -11.53
N VAL A 193 13.29 0.86 -11.64
CA VAL A 193 13.10 -0.57 -11.46
C VAL A 193 12.38 -1.19 -12.65
N LYS A 194 12.65 -2.46 -12.92
CA LYS A 194 12.03 -3.24 -13.98
C LYS A 194 11.02 -4.23 -13.39
N LYS A 195 9.86 -4.39 -14.05
CA LYS A 195 8.86 -5.41 -13.71
C LYS A 195 9.45 -6.80 -13.92
N MET A 196 9.23 -7.69 -12.97
CA MET A 196 9.74 -9.06 -13.01
C MET A 196 8.59 -10.09 -12.98
N PRO A 197 8.79 -11.28 -13.58
CA PRO A 197 7.91 -12.42 -13.41
C PRO A 197 7.67 -12.79 -11.93
N ALA A 198 6.54 -13.42 -11.62
CA ALA A 198 6.14 -13.76 -10.26
C ALA A 198 7.07 -14.78 -9.58
N ASP A 199 7.70 -15.66 -10.36
CA ASP A 199 8.67 -16.66 -9.91
C ASP A 199 10.07 -16.09 -9.70
N PHE A 200 10.38 -14.89 -10.20
CA PHE A 200 11.67 -14.25 -9.97
C PHE A 200 11.97 -14.07 -8.46
N ARG A 201 13.20 -14.41 -8.08
CA ARG A 201 13.75 -14.25 -6.72
C ARG A 201 15.16 -13.67 -6.82
N LEU A 202 15.56 -12.87 -5.83
CA LEU A 202 16.97 -12.55 -5.67
C LEU A 202 17.72 -13.79 -5.19
N PRO A 203 18.89 -14.12 -5.76
CA PRO A 203 19.71 -15.20 -5.27
C PRO A 203 20.12 -14.93 -3.81
N LEU A 204 19.76 -15.85 -2.92
CA LEU A 204 20.21 -15.85 -1.54
C LEU A 204 21.61 -16.43 -1.47
N ASN A 205 22.54 -15.71 -0.86
CA ASN A 205 23.86 -16.25 -0.54
C ASN A 205 23.84 -16.64 0.94
N VAL A 206 23.45 -17.87 1.23
CA VAL A 206 23.55 -18.43 2.58
C VAL A 206 25.00 -18.87 2.72
N LYS A 207 25.87 -18.00 3.27
CA LYS A 207 27.11 -18.51 3.87
C LYS A 207 26.64 -19.33 5.08
N SER A 208 26.64 -20.65 4.96
CA SER A 208 26.50 -21.54 6.11
C SER A 208 27.61 -21.16 7.08
N GLU A 209 27.24 -20.54 8.19
CA GLU A 209 28.13 -20.48 9.35
C GLU A 209 28.51 -21.93 9.66
N SER A 210 29.81 -22.18 9.76
CA SER A 210 30.43 -23.50 9.85
C SER A 210 29.66 -24.43 10.78
N ASP A 211 29.48 -25.68 10.34
CA ASP A 211 29.05 -26.81 11.15
C ASP A 211 30.03 -27.02 12.31
N GLU A 212 29.96 -26.18 13.35
CA GLU A 212 30.41 -26.57 14.68
C GLU A 212 29.49 -27.72 15.08
N PRO A 213 30.01 -28.96 15.24
CA PRO A 213 29.17 -30.09 15.57
C PRO A 213 28.43 -29.80 16.87
N LEU A 214 27.10 -29.90 16.83
CA LEU A 214 26.26 -29.86 18.02
C LEU A 214 26.74 -30.95 18.97
N THR A 215 27.51 -30.56 19.97
CA THR A 215 27.95 -31.46 21.04
C THR A 215 26.79 -31.58 22.03
N PHE A 216 25.99 -32.63 21.87
CA PHE A 216 25.08 -33.06 22.92
C PHE A 216 25.91 -33.81 23.97
N SER A 217 26.20 -33.15 25.08
CA SER A 217 26.61 -33.85 26.30
C SER A 217 25.34 -34.27 27.05
N PHE A 218 25.24 -35.57 27.35
CA PHE A 218 24.26 -36.15 28.28
C PHE A 218 24.85 -36.22 29.68
#